data_AF-A0A914IHE9-F1
#
_entry.id   AF-A0A914IHE9-F1
#
_cell.length_a   1.000
_cell.length_b   1.000
_cell.length_c   1.000
_cell.angle_alpha   90.00
_cell.angle_beta   90.00
_cell.angle_gamma   90.00
#
_symmetry.space_group_name_H-M   'P 1'
#
loop_
_entity.id
_entity.type
_entity.pdbx_description
1 polymer ?
#
loop_
_entity_poly.entity_id
_entity_poly.type
_entity_poly.pdbx_seq_one_letter_code
_entity_poly.pdbx_strand_id
1 'polypeptide(L)'
;MSDLTFNIPAMREAFDKKNSGHQVYFYVFDYTPRQSWLIDGVGHATDIAALFTDVNFGKVGQDFPDMIANFVKNGMPNFGESCKIQE
;
A
#
# COMPACT_ATOMS: atom_id res chain seq x y z
N MET A 1 0.56 -12.48 -14.72
CA MET A 1 -0.21 -13.07 -13.60
C MET A 1 -0.75 -12.00 -12.68
N SER A 2 0.09 -11.11 -12.13
CA SER A 2 -0.33 -10.10 -11.13
C SER A 2 -1.54 -9.24 -11.55
N ASP A 3 -1.54 -8.72 -12.79
CA ASP A 3 -2.61 -7.81 -13.23
C ASP A 3 -3.99 -8.46 -13.26
N LEU A 4 -4.09 -9.69 -13.76
CA LEU A 4 -5.37 -10.39 -13.88
C LEU A 4 -5.89 -10.90 -12.53
N THR A 5 -5.00 -11.17 -11.58
CA THR A 5 -5.38 -11.79 -10.29
C THR A 5 -5.53 -10.77 -9.16
N PHE A 6 -4.75 -9.68 -9.18
CA PHE A 6 -4.69 -8.72 -8.07
C PHE A 6 -4.96 -7.28 -8.53
N ASN A 7 -4.14 -6.73 -9.43
CA ASN A 7 -4.16 -5.28 -9.68
C ASN A 7 -5.46 -4.81 -10.36
N ILE A 8 -5.87 -5.44 -11.48
CA ILE A 8 -7.09 -5.03 -12.21
C ILE A 8 -8.35 -5.26 -11.38
N PRO A 9 -8.55 -6.43 -10.71
CA PRO A 9 -9.70 -6.61 -9.83
C PRO A 9 -9.76 -5.58 -8.69
N ALA A 10 -8.63 -5.27 -8.06
CA ALA A 10 -8.59 -4.30 -6.97
C ALA A 10 -8.91 -2.88 -7.43
N MET A 11 -8.38 -2.46 -8.58
CA MET A 11 -8.72 -1.16 -9.19
C MET A 11 -10.20 -1.08 -9.58
N ARG A 12 -10.76 -2.16 -10.13
CA ARG A 12 -12.18 -2.22 -10.51
C ARG A 12 -13.09 -2.09 -9.30
N GLU A 13 -12.81 -2.83 -8.23
CA GLU A 13 -13.57 -2.73 -6.97
C GLU A 13 -13.49 -1.31 -6.38
N ALA A 14 -12.29 -0.72 -6.35
CA ALA A 14 -12.11 0.66 -5.88
C ALA A 14 -12.94 1.66 -6.70
N PHE A 15 -12.97 1.50 -8.03
CA PHE A 15 -13.76 2.33 -8.94
C PHE A 15 -15.27 2.16 -8.71
N ASP A 16 -15.75 0.93 -8.58
CA ASP A 16 -17.17 0.64 -8.33
C ASP A 16 -17.62 1.24 -6.99
N LYS A 17 -16.78 1.14 -5.95
CA LYS A 17 -17.03 1.77 -4.63
C LYS A 17 -17.05 3.29 -4.71
N LYS A 18 -16.09 3.90 -5.41
CA LYS A 18 -16.03 5.35 -5.65
C LYS A 18 -17.31 5.83 -6.36
N ASN A 19 -17.78 5.12 -7.39
CA ASN A 19 -19.00 5.46 -8.12
C ASN A 19 -20.28 5.29 -7.30
N SER A 20 -20.28 4.41 -6.31
CA SER A 20 -21.39 4.30 -5.34
C SER A 20 -21.38 5.38 -4.25
N GLY A 21 -20.48 6.36 -4.33
CA GLY A 21 -20.44 7.54 -3.45
C GLY A 21 -19.63 7.34 -2.17
N HIS A 22 -18.89 6.23 -2.04
CA HIS A 22 -17.99 6.03 -0.91
C HIS A 22 -16.67 6.79 -1.10
N GLN A 23 -16.09 7.26 0.00
CA GLN A 23 -14.70 7.70 0.02
C GLN A 23 -13.79 6.46 -0.04
N VAL A 24 -12.89 6.44 -1.03
CA VAL A 24 -12.01 5.30 -1.31
C VAL A 24 -10.56 5.79 -1.36
N TYR A 25 -9.67 5.02 -0.75
CA TYR A 25 -8.22 5.21 -0.81
C TYR A 25 -7.59 3.95 -1.39
N PHE A 26 -6.72 4.10 -2.39
CA PHE A 26 -6.09 3.00 -3.12
C PHE A 26 -4.58 3.20 -3.24
N TYR A 27 -3.78 2.25 -2.76
CA TYR A 27 -2.32 2.38 -2.78
C TYR A 27 -1.66 1.33 -3.68
N VAL A 28 -0.47 1.67 -4.18
CA VAL A 28 0.46 0.72 -4.79
C VAL A 28 1.71 0.69 -3.92
N PHE A 29 2.08 -0.48 -3.42
CA PHE A 29 3.31 -0.65 -2.63
C PHE A 29 4.47 -0.97 -3.58
N ASP A 30 5.36 -0.01 -3.81
CA ASP A 30 6.48 -0.09 -4.77
C ASP A 30 7.86 -0.06 -4.10
N TYR A 31 7.92 -0.14 -2.77
CA TYR A 31 9.17 -0.11 -2.02
C TYR A 31 9.88 -1.47 -2.02
N THR A 32 11.11 -1.50 -2.53
CA THR A 32 12.00 -2.67 -2.48
C THR A 32 12.97 -2.54 -1.30
N PRO A 33 12.91 -3.43 -0.29
CA PRO A 33 13.77 -3.32 0.88
C PRO A 33 15.23 -3.66 0.57
N ARG A 34 16.15 -3.01 1.29
CA ARG A 34 17.60 -3.02 0.99
C ARG A 34 18.26 -4.40 1.10
N GLN A 35 17.61 -5.36 1.75
CA GLN A 35 18.07 -6.73 1.95
C GLN A 35 17.19 -7.78 1.25
N SER A 36 16.31 -7.38 0.32
CA SER A 36 15.60 -8.40 -0.46
C SER A 36 16.63 -9.16 -1.30
N TRP A 37 16.87 -10.41 -0.95
CA TRP A 37 17.60 -11.40 -1.76
C TRP A 37 16.91 -11.70 -3.11
N LEU A 38 15.84 -10.95 -3.42
CA LEU A 38 15.02 -11.01 -4.62
C LEU A 38 15.45 -9.89 -5.53
N ILE A 39 16.03 -10.26 -6.67
CA ILE A 39 16.46 -9.35 -7.75
C ILE A 39 15.25 -8.91 -8.60
N ASP A 40 14.04 -9.36 -8.24
CA ASP A 40 12.84 -9.35 -9.12
C ASP A 40 11.79 -8.28 -8.74
N GLY A 41 12.16 -7.28 -7.93
CA GLY A 41 11.26 -6.18 -7.52
C GLY A 41 10.45 -6.50 -6.26
N VAL A 42 9.27 -5.87 -6.14
CA VAL A 42 8.40 -6.01 -4.96
C VAL A 42 7.49 -7.24 -5.12
N GLY A 43 7.77 -8.28 -4.33
CA GLY A 43 6.95 -9.49 -4.30
C GLY A 43 5.61 -9.27 -3.60
N HIS A 44 4.65 -10.14 -3.88
CA HIS A 44 3.38 -10.18 -3.14
C HIS A 44 3.63 -10.33 -1.62
N ALA A 45 2.84 -9.62 -0.81
CA ALA A 45 2.92 -9.57 0.65
C ALA A 45 4.16 -8.87 1.27
N THR A 46 4.98 -8.17 0.47
CA THR A 46 6.10 -7.37 0.99
C THR A 46 5.61 -6.24 1.92
N ASP A 47 4.43 -5.68 1.64
CA ASP A 47 3.77 -4.64 2.43
C ASP A 47 3.38 -5.10 3.84
N ILE A 48 3.11 -6.40 4.05
CA ILE A 48 2.86 -6.96 5.39
C ILE A 48 4.11 -6.83 6.27
N ALA A 49 5.29 -7.09 5.71
CA ALA A 49 6.53 -6.91 6.44
C ALA A 49 6.76 -5.42 6.78
N ALA A 50 6.45 -4.51 5.85
CA ALA A 50 6.53 -3.07 6.13
C ALA A 50 5.51 -2.60 7.20
N LEU A 51 4.37 -3.27 7.33
CA LEU A 51 3.31 -2.90 8.27
C LEU A 51 3.57 -3.40 9.69
N PHE A 52 4.10 -4.62 9.85
CA PHE A 52 4.16 -5.30 11.14
C PHE A 52 5.57 -5.57 11.64
N THR A 53 6.61 -5.24 10.87
CA THR A 53 7.99 -5.56 11.24
C THR A 53 8.90 -4.35 11.09
N ASP A 54 9.79 -4.17 12.07
CA ASP A 54 10.79 -3.08 12.09
C ASP A 54 12.01 -3.35 11.18
N VAL A 55 11.96 -4.35 10.30
CA VAL A 55 13.15 -4.77 9.53
C VAL A 55 13.25 -4.11 8.16
N ASN A 56 14.27 -3.25 7.99
CA ASN A 56 14.83 -2.83 6.69
C ASN A 56 13.94 -2.03 5.72
N PHE A 57 12.84 -1.44 6.17
CA PHE A 57 11.98 -0.58 5.34
C PHE A 57 12.29 0.92 5.43
N GLY A 58 13.27 1.31 6.24
CA GLY A 58 13.65 2.72 6.43
C GLY A 58 12.45 3.57 6.83
N LYS A 59 12.27 4.74 6.20
CA LYS A 59 11.13 5.64 6.45
C LYS A 59 9.78 5.01 6.09
N VAL A 60 9.73 4.10 5.11
CA VAL A 60 8.48 3.44 4.70
C VAL A 60 7.92 2.55 5.82
N GLY A 61 8.80 1.90 6.59
CA GLY A 61 8.41 1.11 7.75
C GLY A 61 7.84 1.94 8.91
N GLN A 62 7.96 3.27 8.86
CA GLN A 62 7.33 4.19 9.81
C GLN A 62 6.07 4.81 9.21
N ASP A 63 6.17 5.35 8.00
CA ASP A 63 5.08 6.06 7.34
C ASP A 63 3.90 5.15 7.00
N PHE A 64 4.14 3.89 6.60
CA PHE A 64 3.08 2.99 6.15
C PHE A 64 2.18 2.53 7.31
N PRO A 65 2.70 2.09 8.47
CA PRO A 65 1.88 1.87 9.66
C PRO A 65 1.11 3.12 10.12
N ASP A 66 1.74 4.30 10.10
CA ASP A 66 1.09 5.55 10.50
C ASP A 66 -0.07 5.91 9.55
N MET A 67 0.10 5.69 8.26
CA MET A 67 -0.95 5.85 7.23
C MET A 67 -2.17 5.00 7.55
N ILE A 68 -1.96 3.72 7.85
CA ILE A 68 -3.04 2.79 8.21
C ILE A 68 -3.68 3.19 9.55
N ALA A 69 -2.87 3.54 10.55
CA ALA A 69 -3.35 3.94 11.87
C ALA A 69 -4.23 5.21 11.80
N ASN A 70 -3.87 6.18 10.97
CA ASN A 70 -4.68 7.38 10.78
C ASN A 70 -6.00 7.05 10.08
N PHE A 71 -5.97 6.25 9.01
CA PHE A 71 -7.21 5.80 8.36
C PHE A 71 -8.17 5.12 9.34
N VAL A 72 -7.66 4.24 10.22
CA VAL A 72 -8.48 3.60 11.27
C VAL A 72 -9.06 4.64 12.25
N LYS A 73 -8.27 5.65 12.62
CA LYS A 73 -8.65 6.64 13.64
C LYS A 73 -9.68 7.65 13.15
N ASN A 74 -9.56 8.11 11.91
CA ASN A 74 -10.32 9.28 11.42
C ASN A 74 -10.89 9.10 10.00
N GLY A 75 -10.73 7.93 9.38
CA GLY A 75 -11.17 7.67 8.01
C GLY A 75 -10.29 8.32 6.94
N MET A 76 -9.17 8.95 7.31
CA MET A 76 -8.27 9.68 6.41
C MET A 76 -6.81 9.23 6.63
N PRO A 77 -6.19 8.55 5.65
CA PRO A 77 -4.76 8.24 5.71
C PRO A 77 -3.93 9.55 5.68
N ASN A 78 -2.83 9.60 6.44
CA ASN A 78 -1.83 10.66 6.27
C ASN A 78 -0.83 10.25 5.19
N PHE A 79 -0.79 11.02 4.12
CA PHE A 79 0.12 10.78 3.00
C PHE A 79 1.52 11.28 3.38
N GLY A 80 2.33 10.41 3.98
CA GLY A 80 3.77 10.67 4.05
C GLY A 80 4.37 10.77 2.63
N GLU A 81 5.58 11.33 2.50
CA GLU A 81 6.29 11.44 1.22
C GLU A 81 6.56 10.07 0.54
N SER A 82 6.41 8.98 1.30
CA SER A 82 6.78 7.63 0.92
C SER A 82 5.63 6.77 0.36
N CYS A 83 4.37 7.19 0.51
CA CYS A 83 3.20 6.41 0.07
C CYS A 83 2.44 7.18 -1.00
N LYS A 84 2.51 6.72 -2.26
CA LYS A 84 1.76 7.29 -3.37
C LYS A 84 0.43 6.55 -3.54
N ILE A 85 -0.66 7.30 -3.46
CA ILE A 85 -2.01 6.84 -3.85
C ILE A 85 -2.27 7.36 -5.27
N GLN A 86 -2.84 6.51 -6.12
CA GLN A 86 -3.36 6.93 -7.43
C GLN A 86 -4.80 7.41 -7.25
N GLU A 87 -5.11 8.64 -7.68
CA GLU A 87 -6.45 9.27 -7.61
C GLU A 87 -7.45 8.78 -8.67
#